data_AF-A0A4Z0VCJ1-F1
#
_entry.id   AF-A0A4Z0VCJ1-F1
#
_cell.length_a   1.000
_cell.length_b   1.000
_cell.length_c   1.000
_cell.angle_alpha   90.00
_cell.angle_beta   90.00
_cell.angle_gamma   90.00
#
_symmetry.space_group_name_H-M   'P 1'
#
loop_
_entity.id
_entity.type
_entity.pdbx_description
1 polymer ?
#
loop_
_entity_poly.entity_id
_entity_poly.type
_entity_poly.pdbx_seq_one_letter_code
_entity_poly.pdbx_strand_id
1 'polypeptide(L)'
;MVAPDNVRNRILLVLAITAALAAGTAYYLIEPSSGLYPRCMFHQLTGLYCPGCGSQRAIHAMLHGNWSQAWSYNAILPFEIVFVAIIAVAWRLRDRYPRLHGILNSRIVIISFLITIIGWTIIRNIQF
;
A
#
# COMPACT_ATOMS: atom_id res chain seq x y z
N MET A 1 -42.58 -1.67 -6.88
CA MET A 1 -41.75 -2.60 -7.69
C MET A 1 -40.33 -2.04 -7.71
N VAL A 2 -39.41 -2.65 -6.96
CA VAL A 2 -37.99 -2.22 -6.91
C VAL A 2 -37.33 -2.70 -8.19
N ALA A 3 -36.70 -1.80 -8.96
CA ALA A 3 -36.00 -2.16 -10.19
C ALA A 3 -34.93 -3.26 -9.90
N PRO A 4 -34.84 -4.32 -10.71
CA PRO A 4 -33.95 -5.48 -10.46
C PRO A 4 -32.47 -5.10 -10.32
N ASP A 5 -32.06 -3.95 -10.86
CA ASP A 5 -30.69 -3.43 -10.73
C ASP A 5 -30.32 -3.02 -9.30
N ASN A 6 -31.29 -2.57 -8.50
CA ASN A 6 -31.04 -2.15 -7.11
C ASN A 6 -30.80 -3.33 -6.18
N VAL A 7 -31.47 -4.47 -6.42
CA VAL A 7 -31.28 -5.69 -5.62
C VAL A 7 -29.93 -6.33 -5.94
N ARG A 8 -29.58 -6.45 -7.23
CA ARG A 8 -28.27 -6.96 -7.67
C ARG A 8 -27.12 -6.11 -7.11
N ASN A 9 -27.21 -4.79 -7.20
CA ASN A 9 -26.17 -3.89 -6.68
C ASN A 9 -26.03 -3.96 -5.15
N ARG A 10 -27.15 -4.10 -4.42
CA ARG A 10 -27.12 -4.31 -2.96
C ARG A 10 -26.45 -5.62 -2.58
N ILE A 11 -26.77 -6.71 -3.29
CA ILE A 11 -26.12 -8.02 -3.06
C ILE A 11 -24.62 -7.92 -3.34
N LEU A 12 -24.22 -7.35 -4.48
CA LEU A 12 -22.80 -7.16 -4.81
C LEU A 12 -22.07 -6.29 -3.77
N LEU A 13 -22.70 -5.22 -3.29
CA LEU A 13 -22.13 -4.37 -2.25
C LEU A 13 -21.94 -5.15 -0.93
N VAL A 14 -22.95 -5.91 -0.49
CA VAL A 14 -22.87 -6.74 0.72
C VAL A 14 -21.78 -7.80 0.59
N LEU A 15 -21.69 -8.48 -0.55
CA LEU A 15 -20.64 -9.45 -0.82
C LEU A 15 -19.25 -8.79 -0.80
N ALA A 16 -19.09 -7.62 -1.42
CA ALA A 16 -17.82 -6.89 -1.43
C ALA A 16 -17.39 -6.46 -0.02
N ILE A 17 -18.30 -5.93 0.78
CA ILE A 17 -18.03 -5.55 2.18
C ILE A 17 -17.65 -6.79 2.99
N THR A 18 -18.40 -7.87 2.86
CA THR A 18 -18.15 -9.12 3.60
C THR A 18 -16.79 -9.71 3.23
N ALA A 19 -16.45 -9.75 1.94
CA ALA A 19 -15.15 -10.20 1.46
C ALA A 19 -14.01 -9.30 1.96
N ALA A 20 -14.19 -7.98 1.96
CA ALA A 20 -13.19 -7.03 2.46
C ALA A 20 -12.96 -7.18 3.97
N LEU A 21 -14.03 -7.37 4.75
CA LEU A 21 -13.93 -7.63 6.19
C LEU A 21 -13.20 -8.96 6.46
N ALA A 22 -13.59 -10.03 5.78
CA ALA A 22 -12.94 -11.33 5.92
C ALA A 22 -11.45 -11.26 5.57
N ALA A 23 -11.10 -10.59 4.46
CA ALA A 23 -9.71 -10.37 4.06
C ALA A 23 -8.94 -9.51 5.08
N GLY A 24 -9.56 -8.45 5.61
CA GLY A 24 -8.97 -7.60 6.63
C GLY A 24 -8.73 -8.33 7.95
N THR A 25 -9.68 -9.17 8.38
CA THR A 25 -9.53 -10.02 9.56
C THR A 25 -8.45 -11.08 9.36
N ALA A 26 -8.41 -11.74 8.20
CA ALA A 26 -7.35 -12.69 7.88
C ALA A 26 -5.98 -11.99 7.89
N TYR A 27 -5.88 -10.80 7.31
CA TYR A 27 -4.65 -10.01 7.34
C TYR A 27 -4.26 -9.56 8.74
N TYR A 28 -5.23 -9.29 9.64
CA TYR A 28 -4.95 -8.99 11.04
C TYR A 28 -4.46 -10.22 11.82
N LEU A 29 -5.02 -11.40 11.57
CA LEU A 29 -4.71 -12.60 12.36
C LEU A 29 -3.48 -13.36 11.85
N ILE A 30 -3.18 -13.27 10.55
CA ILE A 30 -2.11 -14.04 9.91
C ILE A 30 -0.89 -13.15 9.75
N GLU A 31 0.15 -13.44 10.54
CA GLU A 31 1.38 -12.68 10.47
C GLU A 31 2.04 -12.81 9.08
N PRO A 32 2.47 -11.71 8.42
CA PRO A 32 3.10 -11.77 7.10
C PRO A 32 4.38 -12.61 7.06
N SER A 33 5.04 -12.84 8.20
CA SER A 33 6.21 -13.72 8.34
C SER A 33 5.89 -15.20 8.55
N SER A 34 4.62 -15.57 8.75
CA SER A 34 4.19 -16.94 9.11
C SER A 34 4.39 -18.01 8.03
N GLY A 35 4.95 -17.65 6.85
CA GLY A 35 5.19 -18.57 5.73
C GLY A 35 3.97 -18.83 4.84
N LEU A 36 2.78 -18.38 5.25
CA LEU A 36 1.55 -18.44 4.46
C LEU A 36 1.49 -17.38 3.35
N TYR A 37 2.27 -16.31 3.48
CA TYR A 37 2.41 -15.28 2.46
C TYR A 37 3.47 -15.67 1.42
N PRO A 38 3.30 -15.26 0.15
CA PRO A 38 4.33 -15.43 -0.86
C PRO A 38 5.66 -14.84 -0.38
N ARG A 39 6.72 -15.66 -0.43
CA ARG A 39 8.06 -15.18 -0.07
C ARG A 39 8.49 -14.08 -1.05
N CYS A 40 9.23 -13.10 -0.54
CA CYS A 40 9.74 -12.01 -1.37
C CYS A 40 10.80 -12.53 -2.36
N MET A 41 10.46 -12.61 -3.64
CA MET A 41 11.40 -12.99 -4.71
C MET A 41 12.61 -12.05 -4.77
N PHE A 42 12.42 -10.74 -4.56
CA PHE A 42 13.53 -9.79 -4.54
C PHE A 42 14.57 -10.14 -3.47
N HIS A 43 14.10 -10.49 -2.27
CA HIS A 43 14.98 -10.90 -1.18
C HIS A 43 15.66 -12.24 -1.47
N GLN A 44 14.95 -13.20 -2.07
CA GLN A 44 15.56 -14.47 -2.46
C GLN A 44 16.65 -14.32 -3.52
N LEU A 45 16.49 -13.38 -4.46
CA LEU A 45 17.44 -13.17 -5.55
C LEU A 45 18.63 -12.29 -5.14
N THR A 46 18.42 -11.31 -4.27
CA THR A 46 19.43 -10.28 -3.96
C THR A 46 19.96 -10.33 -2.52
N GLY A 47 19.28 -11.03 -1.62
CA GLY A 47 19.52 -10.95 -0.18
C GLY A 47 19.03 -9.64 0.47
N LEU A 48 18.56 -8.66 -0.30
CA LEU A 48 18.15 -7.35 0.17
C LEU A 48 16.65 -7.31 0.53
N TYR A 49 16.29 -6.52 1.53
CA TYR A 49 14.89 -6.28 1.88
C TYR A 49 14.28 -5.20 0.99
N CYS A 50 13.21 -5.55 0.26
CA CYS A 50 12.47 -4.58 -0.55
C CYS A 50 11.50 -3.75 0.32
N PRO A 51 11.27 -2.47 -0.03
CA PRO A 51 10.36 -1.60 0.70
C PRO A 51 8.92 -2.12 0.65
N GLY A 52 8.49 -2.75 -0.46
CA GLY A 52 7.13 -3.28 -0.62
C GLY A 52 6.74 -4.35 0.39
N CYS A 53 7.55 -5.41 0.55
CA CYS A 53 7.30 -6.43 1.59
C CYS A 53 7.50 -5.86 3.00
N GLY A 54 8.38 -4.85 3.15
CA GLY A 54 8.49 -4.07 4.38
C GLY A 54 7.19 -3.35 4.73
N SER A 55 6.52 -2.71 3.77
CA SER A 55 5.24 -2.03 3.96
C SER A 55 4.16 -2.99 4.45
N GLN A 56 4.11 -4.22 3.92
CA GLN A 56 3.14 -5.22 4.40
C GLN A 56 3.36 -5.58 5.87
N ARG A 57 4.61 -5.75 6.31
CA ARG A 57 4.89 -6.00 7.74
C ARG A 57 4.65 -4.77 8.61
N ALA A 58 4.96 -3.58 8.08
CA ALA A 58 4.73 -2.32 8.77
C ALA A 58 3.25 -2.07 9.01
N ILE A 59 2.39 -2.24 8.00
CA ILE A 59 0.94 -2.09 8.14
C ILE A 59 0.39 -3.11 9.15
N HIS A 60 0.84 -4.38 9.08
CA HIS A 60 0.44 -5.39 10.06
C HIS A 60 0.83 -4.99 11.50
N ALA A 61 2.07 -4.51 11.71
CA ALA A 61 2.51 -4.02 13.01
C ALA A 61 1.71 -2.79 13.48
N MET A 62 1.38 -1.85 12.58
CA MET A 62 0.51 -0.70 12.89
C MET A 62 -0.89 -1.14 13.32
N LEU A 63 -1.48 -2.14 12.67
CA LEU A 63 -2.79 -2.68 13.06
C LEU A 63 -2.79 -3.26 14.48
N HIS A 64 -1.65 -3.77 14.95
CA HIS A 64 -1.46 -4.28 16.31
C HIS A 64 -0.98 -3.21 17.30
N GLY A 65 -0.84 -1.95 16.88
CA GLY A 65 -0.34 -0.85 17.71
C GLY A 65 1.19 -0.84 17.91
N ASN A 66 1.92 -1.69 17.20
CA ASN A 66 3.38 -1.83 17.30
C ASN A 66 4.11 -0.84 16.38
N TRP A 67 4.03 0.46 16.69
CA TRP A 67 4.60 1.53 15.86
C TRP A 67 6.13 1.47 15.73
N SER A 68 6.84 1.10 16.81
CA SER A 68 8.30 0.94 16.78
C SER A 68 8.73 -0.15 15.78
N GLN A 69 8.03 -1.28 15.79
CA GLN A 69 8.28 -2.38 14.86
C GLN A 69 7.86 -2.00 13.43
N ALA A 70 6.78 -1.24 13.26
CA ALA A 70 6.39 -0.75 11.95
C ALA A 70 7.47 0.15 11.32
N TRP A 71 8.11 0.99 12.14
CA TRP A 71 9.18 1.89 11.71
C TRP A 71 10.42 1.12 11.24
N SER A 72 10.80 0.04 11.93
CA SER A 72 11.91 -0.81 11.51
C SER A 72 11.60 -1.58 10.22
N TYR A 73 10.33 -1.88 9.95
CA TYR A 73 9.92 -2.51 8.70
C TYR A 73 9.87 -1.57 7.50
N ASN A 74 9.31 -0.37 7.63
CA ASN A 74 9.37 0.67 6.60
C ASN A 74 9.01 2.06 7.15
N ALA A 75 10.03 2.87 7.50
CA ALA A 75 9.84 4.21 8.04
C ALA A 75 9.22 5.22 7.04
N ILE A 76 9.43 5.05 5.73
CA ILE A 76 8.88 5.98 4.72
C ILE A 76 7.44 5.63 4.31
N LEU A 77 6.86 4.55 4.84
CA LEU A 77 5.51 4.11 4.50
C LEU A 77 4.44 5.23 4.65
N PRO A 78 4.43 6.07 5.70
CA PRO A 78 3.44 7.15 5.81
C PRO A 78 3.52 8.13 4.62
N PHE A 79 4.73 8.43 4.16
CA PHE A 79 4.95 9.28 2.98
C PHE A 79 4.45 8.60 1.70
N GLU A 80 4.73 7.30 1.52
CA GLU A 80 4.21 6.51 0.40
C GLU A 80 2.68 6.52 0.36
N ILE A 81 2.02 6.29 1.51
CA ILE A 81 0.56 6.27 1.63
C ILE A 81 -0.04 7.62 1.22
N VAL A 82 0.48 8.72 1.76
CA VAL A 82 -0.01 10.07 1.46
C VAL A 82 0.19 10.39 -0.02
N PHE A 83 1.35 10.06 -0.59
CA PHE A 83 1.63 10.30 -1.99
C PHE A 83 0.68 9.54 -2.93
N VAL A 84 0.46 8.24 -2.67
CA VAL A 84 -0.48 7.41 -3.44
C VAL A 84 -1.90 7.93 -3.30
N ALA A 85 -2.32 8.34 -2.10
CA ALA A 85 -3.65 8.92 -1.88
C ALA A 85 -3.85 10.21 -2.68
N ILE A 86 -2.86 11.10 -2.70
CA ILE A 86 -2.89 12.34 -3.48
C ILE A 86 -2.98 12.04 -4.98
N ILE A 87 -2.20 11.08 -5.49
CA ILE A 87 -2.28 10.65 -6.90
C ILE A 87 -3.68 10.11 -7.23
N ALA A 88 -4.24 9.26 -6.37
CA ALA A 88 -5.56 8.68 -6.59
C ALA A 88 -6.65 9.75 -6.65
N VAL A 89 -6.60 10.73 -5.73
CA VAL A 89 -7.52 11.88 -5.74
C VAL A 89 -7.32 12.75 -6.98
N ALA A 90 -6.07 13.05 -7.35
CA ALA A 90 -5.77 13.85 -8.53
C ALA A 90 -6.23 13.16 -9.84
N TRP A 91 -6.13 11.83 -9.90
CA TRP A 91 -6.68 11.04 -11.01
C TRP A 91 -8.21 11.13 -11.07
N ARG A 92 -8.89 11.02 -9.93
CA ARG A 92 -10.36 11.12 -9.86
C ARG A 92 -10.88 12.50 -10.25
N LEU A 93 -10.09 13.54 -9.97
CA LEU A 93 -10.44 14.94 -10.20
C LEU A 93 -9.69 15.55 -11.39
N ARG A 94 -9.16 14.74 -12.31
CA ARG A 94 -8.31 15.22 -13.41
C ARG A 94 -8.95 16.32 -14.26
N ASP A 95 -10.26 16.25 -14.49
CA ASP A 95 -11.00 17.22 -15.31
C ASP A 95 -11.21 18.54 -14.56
N ARG A 96 -11.28 18.50 -13.22
CA ARG A 96 -11.46 19.67 -12.35
C ARG A 96 -10.13 20.34 -11.98
N TYR A 97 -9.06 19.54 -11.84
CA TYR A 97 -7.72 19.99 -11.46
C TYR A 97 -6.64 19.44 -12.41
N PRO A 98 -6.65 19.82 -13.71
CA PRO A 98 -5.73 19.27 -14.70
C PRO A 98 -4.26 19.62 -14.40
N ARG A 99 -4.01 20.79 -13.79
CA ARG A 99 -2.65 21.20 -13.37
C ARG A 99 -2.08 20.28 -12.29
N LEU A 100 -2.86 19.94 -11.27
CA LEU A 100 -2.43 19.03 -10.21
C LEU A 100 -2.11 17.65 -10.77
N HIS A 101 -3.01 17.11 -11.61
CA HIS A 101 -2.80 15.84 -12.29
C HIS A 101 -1.52 15.87 -13.16
N GLY A 102 -1.30 16.94 -13.93
CA GLY A 102 -0.10 17.08 -14.76
C GLY A 102 1.20 17.16 -13.96
N ILE A 103 1.23 17.87 -12.82
CA ILE A 103 2.41 17.96 -11.94
C ILE A 103 2.72 16.60 -11.32
N LEU A 104 1.72 15.92 -10.74
CA LEU A 104 1.93 14.64 -10.06
C LEU A 104 2.33 13.51 -11.01
N ASN A 105 1.88 13.56 -12.28
CA ASN A 105 2.28 12.62 -13.32
C ASN A 105 3.50 13.11 -14.13
N SER A 106 4.14 14.22 -13.73
CA SER A 106 5.35 14.69 -14.39
C SER A 106 6.51 13.73 -14.15
N ARG A 107 7.41 13.63 -15.13
CA ARG A 107 8.62 12.79 -15.02
C ARG A 107 9.43 13.14 -13.78
N ILE A 108 9.50 14.43 -13.42
CA ILE A 108 10.26 14.92 -12.27
C ILE A 108 9.69 14.32 -10.98
N VAL A 109 8.38 14.45 -10.74
CA VAL A 109 7.75 13.94 -9.51
C VAL A 109 7.87 12.41 -9.40
N ILE A 110 7.64 11.69 -10.50
CA ILE A 110 7.78 10.23 -10.53
C ILE A 110 9.22 9.81 -10.23
N ILE A 111 10.20 10.44 -10.89
CA ILE A 111 11.62 10.14 -10.66
C ILE A 111 12.03 10.50 -9.24
N SER A 112 11.62 11.66 -8.71
CA SER A 112 11.89 12.05 -7.31
C SER A 112 11.34 11.03 -6.33
N PHE A 113 10.10 10.56 -6.52
CA PHE A 113 9.50 9.53 -5.68
C PHE A 113 10.26 8.20 -5.75
N LEU A 114 10.64 7.76 -6.95
CA LEU A 114 11.47 6.56 -7.14
C LEU A 114 12.83 6.70 -6.47
N ILE A 115 13.49 7.86 -6.59
CA ILE A 115 14.77 8.14 -5.92
C ILE A 115 14.60 8.07 -4.40
N THR A 116 13.51 8.61 -3.84
CA THR A 116 13.23 8.50 -2.39
C THR A 116 13.07 7.03 -1.96
N ILE A 117 12.33 6.22 -2.72
CA ILE A 117 12.14 4.79 -2.42
C ILE A 117 13.47 4.03 -2.52
N ILE A 118 14.24 4.26 -3.58
CA ILE A 118 15.52 3.59 -3.81
C ILE A 118 16.54 4.03 -2.75
N GLY A 119 16.64 5.33 -2.47
CA GLY A 119 17.52 5.87 -1.44
C GLY A 119 17.21 5.28 -0.07
N TRP A 120 15.93 5.24 0.32
CA TRP A 120 15.51 4.55 1.53
C TRP A 120 15.86 3.06 1.51
N THR A 121 15.65 2.38 0.38
CA THR A 121 15.97 0.96 0.20
C THR A 121 17.47 0.71 0.40
N ILE A 122 18.34 1.60 -0.07
CA ILE A 122 19.78 1.49 0.16
C ILE A 122 20.08 1.71 1.64
N ILE A 123 19.61 2.82 2.22
CA ILE A 123 19.87 3.20 3.61
C ILE A 123 19.49 2.06 4.58
N ARG A 124 18.31 1.47 4.43
CA ARG A 124 17.84 0.40 5.32
C ARG A 124 18.59 -0.93 5.18
N ASN A 125 19.29 -1.15 4.06
CA ASN A 125 19.99 -2.40 3.78
C ASN A 125 21.51 -2.30 4.06
N ILE A 126 22.06 -1.09 4.17
CA ILE A 126 23.46 -0.85 4.56
C ILE A 126 23.64 -0.69 6.07
N GLN A 127 22.55 -0.38 6.79
CA GLN A 127 22.54 -0.31 8.24
C GLN A 127 22.49 -1.75 8.77
N PHE A 128 23.68 -2.30 9.06
CA PHE A 128 23.88 -3.61 9.71
C PHE A 128 23.26 -3.66 11.10
#